data_AF-A0A7J6QZU5-F1
#
_entry.id   AF-A0A7J6QZU5-F1
#
_cell.length_a   1.000
_cell.length_b   1.000
_cell.length_c   1.000
_cell.angle_alpha   90.00
_cell.angle_beta   90.00
_cell.angle_gamma   90.00
#
_symmetry.space_group_name_H-M   'P 1'
#
loop_
_entity.id
_entity.type
_entity.pdbx_description
1 polymer ?
#
loop_
_entity_poly.entity_id
_entity_poly.type
_entity_poly.pdbx_seq_one_letter_code
_entity_poly.pdbx_strand_id
1 'polypeptide(L)'
;MRVPSCCEAMQRSGGRLLEERPMRVALAGLCCHHPIVMQIEVKGDQAGDDQLTREEQQFWLGLLILESAASSIGRGAMTFDTQDRPLFNMEEVSTNGRYSSSRATITLSSSTGPSMDWPEFHNGVAFGLAVRPPRGRRPDREWFVRNMHWKRASDDSCFRRAGLLMGLGLHGYMTPDVFRADDWLVEIGMGNCASICAVLLGVGASNIGSRDLKACRLCYLHTPALSGQVDQSTGSSTQTLMQCCGVVALGLLHYKSAHVTLATTLLKNLRDLSSITGGSNECGVGLRPAYGVSLGVAFALAYADKPLPRNLEDELVACTDDIDSSVPAFIALGLLHYGRGDSCVLEVLQLPRTRHQLCRRRPNCLFAVAVAHTMVQGEVPDLPSFIGGCREKYRATAGESSSFVEAEAALFMEAGCLLGLALSNMGSDDLGVRDRILAALERMLRMESWQVVAIQSNRMSIPRIVPTMVARSSVIFRKPCRV
;
A
#
# COMPACT_ATOMS: atom_id res chain seq x y z
N MET A 1 34.33 -12.98 -5.07
CA MET A 1 33.39 -12.72 -6.17
C MET A 1 32.14 -12.10 -5.57
N ARG A 2 31.85 -10.81 -5.85
CA ARG A 2 30.59 -10.19 -5.41
C ARG A 2 29.48 -10.75 -6.31
N VAL A 3 28.49 -11.40 -5.69
CA VAL A 3 27.25 -11.78 -6.38
C VAL A 3 26.61 -10.46 -6.86
N PRO A 4 26.34 -10.27 -8.16
CA PRO A 4 25.67 -9.07 -8.63
C PRO A 4 24.29 -8.99 -7.98
N SER A 5 23.89 -7.79 -7.53
CA SER A 5 22.57 -7.60 -6.92
C SER A 5 21.49 -7.96 -7.94
N CYS A 6 20.36 -8.50 -7.47
CA CYS A 6 19.23 -8.90 -8.32
C CYS A 6 18.77 -7.76 -9.27
N CYS A 7 19.00 -6.50 -8.85
CA CYS A 7 18.81 -5.29 -9.65
C CYS A 7 19.69 -5.24 -10.93
N GLU A 8 20.98 -5.59 -10.85
CA GLU A 8 21.89 -5.57 -12.01
C GLU A 8 21.56 -6.68 -13.02
N ALA A 9 20.98 -7.79 -12.57
CA ALA A 9 20.54 -8.89 -13.41
C ALA A 9 19.23 -8.58 -14.16
N MET A 10 18.28 -7.89 -13.51
CA MET A 10 17.04 -7.41 -14.15
C MET A 10 17.32 -6.34 -15.22
N GLN A 11 18.24 -5.40 -14.95
CA GLN A 11 18.57 -4.32 -15.90
C GLN A 11 19.19 -4.82 -17.22
N ARG A 12 19.90 -5.95 -17.21
CA ARG A 12 20.56 -6.50 -18.41
C ARG A 12 19.65 -7.42 -19.25
N SER A 13 18.57 -7.93 -18.67
CA SER A 13 17.68 -8.93 -19.31
C SER A 13 16.25 -8.44 -19.57
N GLY A 14 15.85 -7.31 -18.98
CA GLY A 14 14.46 -6.83 -18.94
C GLY A 14 13.77 -6.71 -20.31
N GLY A 15 14.50 -6.40 -21.38
CA GLY A 15 13.92 -6.32 -22.73
C GLY A 15 13.53 -7.67 -23.36
N ARG A 16 14.23 -8.77 -23.04
CA ARG A 16 13.97 -10.10 -23.63
C ARG A 16 12.98 -10.93 -22.83
N LEU A 17 12.94 -10.74 -21.52
CA LEU A 17 12.05 -11.48 -20.62
C LEU A 17 10.58 -11.07 -20.78
N LEU A 18 10.30 -9.79 -21.06
CA LEU A 18 8.93 -9.28 -21.31
C LEU A 18 8.29 -9.88 -22.58
N GLU A 19 9.08 -10.46 -23.47
CA GLU A 19 8.57 -11.09 -24.70
C GLU A 19 8.07 -12.52 -24.47
N GLU A 20 8.39 -13.14 -23.33
CA GLU A 20 7.95 -14.50 -23.02
C GLU A 20 6.44 -14.56 -22.79
N ARG A 21 5.81 -15.67 -23.21
CA ARG A 21 4.36 -15.86 -23.12
C ARG A 21 3.78 -15.62 -21.71
N PRO A 22 4.41 -16.08 -20.60
CA PRO A 22 3.91 -15.83 -19.25
C PRO A 22 3.87 -14.33 -18.91
N MET A 23 4.91 -13.58 -19.28
CA MET A 23 4.95 -12.13 -19.03
C MET A 23 3.93 -11.36 -19.86
N ARG A 24 3.72 -11.73 -21.12
CA ARG A 24 2.67 -11.11 -21.94
C ARG A 24 1.28 -11.33 -21.35
N VAL A 25 1.01 -12.53 -20.83
CA VAL A 25 -0.27 -12.83 -20.17
C VAL A 25 -0.42 -12.03 -18.87
N ALA A 26 0.65 -11.91 -18.07
CA ALA A 26 0.64 -11.10 -16.86
C ALA A 26 0.42 -9.62 -17.16
N LEU A 27 1.14 -9.04 -18.13
CA LEU A 27 0.96 -7.65 -18.56
C LEU A 27 -0.43 -7.37 -19.12
N ALA A 28 -0.97 -8.31 -19.92
CA ALA A 28 -2.34 -8.21 -20.42
C ALA A 28 -3.36 -8.28 -19.27
N GLY A 29 -3.07 -9.06 -18.23
CA GLY A 29 -3.88 -9.13 -17.01
C GLY A 29 -3.81 -7.88 -16.14
N LEU A 30 -2.74 -7.09 -16.25
CA LEU A 30 -2.52 -5.86 -15.49
C LEU A 30 -2.89 -4.58 -16.25
N CYS A 31 -3.49 -4.71 -17.44
CA CYS A 31 -3.86 -3.57 -18.27
C CYS A 31 -5.21 -2.99 -17.83
N CYS A 32 -5.26 -1.67 -17.58
CA CYS A 32 -6.47 -0.97 -17.15
C CYS A 32 -7.02 0.04 -18.18
N HIS A 33 -6.42 0.15 -19.37
CA HIS A 33 -6.83 1.11 -20.41
C HIS A 33 -7.83 0.52 -21.42
N HIS A 34 -8.09 -0.78 -21.36
CA HIS A 34 -9.04 -1.45 -22.26
C HIS A 34 -10.42 -1.60 -21.61
N PRO A 35 -11.52 -1.56 -22.39
CA PRO A 35 -12.86 -1.81 -21.87
C PRO A 35 -13.00 -3.18 -21.21
N ILE A 36 -13.64 -3.21 -20.04
CA ILE A 36 -13.83 -4.44 -19.25
C ILE A 36 -14.90 -5.31 -19.89
N VAL A 37 -14.60 -6.59 -20.11
CA VAL A 37 -15.59 -7.52 -20.66
C VAL A 37 -16.50 -8.02 -19.54
N MET A 38 -17.79 -7.70 -19.64
CA MET A 38 -18.81 -8.10 -18.68
C MET A 38 -19.65 -9.28 -19.18
N GLN A 39 -19.84 -10.26 -18.33
CA GLN A 39 -20.74 -11.39 -18.53
C GLN A 39 -21.94 -11.23 -17.59
N ILE A 40 -22.88 -10.35 -17.96
CA ILE A 40 -24.12 -10.15 -17.21
C ILE A 40 -25.25 -10.71 -18.06
N GLU A 41 -25.92 -11.77 -17.57
CA GLU A 41 -27.16 -12.26 -18.14
C GLU A 41 -28.29 -11.31 -17.73
N VAL A 42 -28.79 -10.52 -18.69
CA VAL A 42 -29.98 -9.69 -18.47
C VAL A 42 -31.20 -10.60 -18.52
N LYS A 43 -31.85 -10.82 -17.38
CA LYS A 43 -33.19 -11.43 -17.35
C LYS A 43 -34.20 -10.35 -17.70
N GLY A 44 -34.79 -10.41 -18.90
CA GLY A 44 -35.84 -9.49 -19.33
C GLY A 44 -37.19 -9.84 -18.73
N ASP A 45 -37.98 -8.83 -18.34
CA ASP A 45 -39.16 -8.34 -19.10
C ASP A 45 -40.18 -7.62 -18.19
N GLN A 46 -39.88 -6.42 -17.65
CA GLN A 46 -40.88 -5.42 -17.24
C GLN A 46 -40.27 -3.99 -17.33
N ALA A 47 -41.04 -3.00 -17.79
CA ALA A 47 -40.57 -1.63 -18.03
C ALA A 47 -40.06 -0.86 -16.78
N GLY A 48 -40.34 -1.36 -15.57
CA GLY A 48 -39.75 -0.88 -14.31
C GLY A 48 -38.41 -1.55 -13.96
N ASP A 49 -38.13 -2.74 -14.49
CA ASP A 49 -36.89 -3.47 -14.30
C ASP A 49 -35.73 -2.83 -15.09
N ASP A 50 -36.02 -2.09 -16.18
CA ASP A 50 -34.98 -1.49 -17.03
C ASP A 50 -34.10 -0.46 -16.29
N GLN A 51 -34.69 0.32 -15.37
CA GLN A 51 -33.95 1.32 -14.58
C GLN A 51 -33.15 0.67 -13.45
N LEU A 52 -33.74 -0.27 -12.72
CA LEU A 52 -33.05 -1.07 -11.70
C LEU A 52 -31.90 -1.87 -12.31
N THR A 53 -32.13 -2.47 -13.49
CA THR A 53 -31.12 -3.20 -14.26
C THR A 53 -29.97 -2.27 -14.66
N ARG A 54 -30.23 -1.01 -15.03
CA ARG A 54 -29.18 -0.05 -15.37
C ARG A 54 -28.36 0.39 -14.16
N GLU A 55 -29.00 0.62 -13.02
CA GLU A 55 -28.31 0.96 -11.77
C GLU A 55 -27.43 -0.20 -11.28
N GLU A 56 -27.94 -1.43 -11.33
CA GLU A 56 -27.17 -2.64 -11.04
C GLU A 56 -25.99 -2.80 -11.99
N GLN A 57 -26.20 -2.59 -13.30
CA GLN A 57 -25.11 -2.61 -14.28
C GLN A 57 -24.04 -1.56 -14.00
N GLN A 58 -24.42 -0.34 -13.61
CA GLN A 58 -23.49 0.72 -13.24
C GLN A 58 -22.72 0.38 -11.96
N PHE A 59 -23.38 -0.20 -10.96
CA PHE A 59 -22.75 -0.65 -9.73
C PHE A 59 -21.68 -1.74 -9.99
N TRP A 60 -22.05 -2.80 -10.73
CA TRP A 60 -21.12 -3.87 -11.07
C TRP A 60 -19.97 -3.39 -11.96
N LEU A 61 -20.26 -2.54 -12.95
CA LEU A 61 -19.23 -1.91 -13.77
C LEU A 61 -18.25 -1.10 -12.90
N GLY A 62 -18.77 -0.33 -11.94
CA GLY A 62 -17.94 0.44 -11.00
C GLY A 62 -16.99 -0.45 -10.20
N LEU A 63 -17.46 -1.56 -9.64
CA LEU A 63 -16.61 -2.51 -8.91
C LEU A 63 -15.52 -3.12 -9.79
N LEU A 64 -15.87 -3.53 -11.01
CA LEU A 64 -14.91 -4.11 -11.94
C LEU A 64 -13.87 -3.07 -12.41
N ILE A 65 -14.28 -1.81 -12.59
CA ILE A 65 -13.36 -0.71 -12.91
C ILE A 65 -12.37 -0.49 -11.76
N LEU A 66 -12.82 -0.50 -10.51
CA LEU A 66 -11.93 -0.39 -9.35
C LEU A 66 -10.94 -1.56 -9.26
N GLU A 67 -11.38 -2.79 -9.52
CA GLU A 67 -10.50 -3.96 -9.60
C GLU A 67 -9.45 -3.81 -10.72
N SER A 68 -9.88 -3.39 -11.91
CA SER A 68 -8.99 -3.12 -13.05
C SER A 68 -8.00 -2.00 -12.74
N ALA A 69 -8.46 -0.91 -12.12
CA ALA A 69 -7.63 0.22 -11.71
C ALA A 69 -6.56 -0.16 -10.69
N ALA A 70 -6.87 -1.06 -9.74
CA ALA A 70 -5.89 -1.58 -8.78
C ALA A 70 -4.71 -2.31 -9.45
N SER A 71 -4.90 -2.82 -10.66
CA SER A 71 -3.83 -3.43 -11.46
C SER A 71 -2.71 -2.46 -11.83
N SER A 72 -2.96 -1.13 -11.80
CA SER A 72 -1.93 -0.11 -12.03
C SER A 72 -0.73 -0.27 -11.11
N ILE A 73 -0.93 -0.62 -9.83
CA ILE A 73 0.14 -0.83 -8.85
C ILE A 73 1.06 -1.98 -9.30
N GLY A 74 0.47 -3.12 -9.64
CA GLY A 74 1.22 -4.28 -10.15
C GLY A 74 1.90 -3.99 -11.50
N ARG A 75 1.25 -3.24 -12.38
CA ARG A 75 1.83 -2.81 -13.65
C ARG A 75 3.05 -1.92 -13.45
N GLY A 76 2.98 -0.97 -12.51
CA GLY A 76 4.11 -0.10 -12.17
C GLY A 76 5.33 -0.89 -11.69
N ALA A 77 5.11 -1.89 -10.82
CA ALA A 77 6.17 -2.79 -10.36
C ALA A 77 6.75 -3.63 -11.51
N MET A 78 5.90 -4.17 -12.40
CA MET A 78 6.33 -5.04 -13.49
C MET A 78 7.04 -4.29 -14.62
N THR A 79 6.65 -3.04 -14.88
CA THR A 79 7.19 -2.22 -15.97
C THR A 79 8.23 -1.20 -15.51
N PHE A 80 8.67 -1.29 -14.25
CA PHE A 80 9.66 -0.40 -13.66
C PHE A 80 10.92 -0.26 -14.54
N ASP A 81 11.26 0.98 -14.90
CA ASP A 81 12.43 1.34 -15.72
C ASP A 81 12.52 0.63 -17.10
N THR A 82 11.38 0.29 -17.71
CA THR A 82 11.36 -0.47 -18.99
C THR A 82 11.11 0.39 -20.24
N GLN A 83 10.45 1.54 -20.13
CA GLN A 83 9.89 2.26 -21.28
C GLN A 83 10.64 3.55 -21.60
N ASP A 84 11.22 3.62 -22.80
CA ASP A 84 11.68 4.89 -23.39
C ASP A 84 10.52 5.50 -24.20
N ARG A 85 9.57 6.11 -23.48
CA ARG A 85 8.38 6.76 -24.07
C ARG A 85 8.27 8.21 -23.62
N PRO A 86 7.78 9.10 -24.49
CA PRO A 86 7.49 10.47 -24.09
C PRO A 86 6.38 10.54 -23.02
N LEU A 87 6.51 11.44 -22.05
CA LEU A 87 5.56 11.56 -20.92
C LEU A 87 4.14 11.99 -21.32
N PHE A 88 3.96 12.48 -22.55
CA PHE A 88 2.69 13.01 -23.04
C PHE A 88 1.68 11.96 -23.56
N ASN A 89 2.07 10.68 -23.62
CA ASN A 89 1.21 9.59 -24.11
C ASN A 89 0.66 8.72 -22.99
N MET A 90 0.36 9.30 -21.83
CA MET A 90 -0.21 8.56 -20.71
C MET A 90 -1.69 8.27 -20.96
N GLU A 91 -2.01 6.98 -21.09
CA GLU A 91 -3.37 6.48 -21.30
C GLU A 91 -4.21 6.59 -20.00
N GLU A 92 -5.52 6.83 -20.16
CA GLU A 92 -6.48 6.95 -19.05
C GLU A 92 -6.98 5.58 -18.60
N VAL A 93 -7.43 5.48 -17.35
CA VAL A 93 -8.11 4.28 -16.87
C VAL A 93 -9.45 4.16 -17.60
N SER A 94 -9.71 3.01 -18.22
CA SER A 94 -10.95 2.79 -18.96
C SER A 94 -12.15 2.75 -18.02
N THR A 95 -13.08 3.66 -18.22
CA THR A 95 -14.40 3.70 -17.55
C THR A 95 -15.48 2.96 -18.34
N ASN A 96 -15.08 2.22 -19.38
CA ASN A 96 -15.98 1.50 -20.28
C ASN A 96 -16.06 0.01 -19.95
N GLY A 97 -17.28 -0.53 -19.95
CA GLY A 97 -17.60 -1.94 -19.98
C GLY A 97 -18.10 -2.37 -21.36
N ARG A 98 -17.91 -3.63 -21.71
CA ARG A 98 -18.38 -4.23 -22.96
C ARG A 98 -19.03 -5.58 -22.68
N TYR A 99 -20.27 -5.79 -23.10
CA TYR A 99 -20.96 -7.07 -22.93
C TYR A 99 -20.36 -8.14 -23.84
N SER A 100 -20.14 -9.34 -23.30
CA SER A 100 -19.60 -10.47 -24.07
C SER A 100 -20.54 -10.97 -25.17
N SER A 101 -21.85 -10.88 -24.94
CA SER A 101 -22.90 -11.40 -25.84
C SER A 101 -23.20 -10.48 -27.02
N SER A 102 -23.35 -9.18 -26.78
CA SER A 102 -23.79 -8.20 -27.79
C SER A 102 -22.70 -7.26 -28.29
N ARG A 103 -21.51 -7.27 -27.67
CA ARG A 103 -20.43 -6.27 -27.84
C ARG A 103 -20.87 -4.81 -27.59
N ALA A 104 -22.09 -4.58 -27.09
CA ALA A 104 -22.54 -3.25 -26.69
C ALA A 104 -21.63 -2.71 -25.57
N THR A 105 -21.37 -1.42 -25.60
CA THR A 105 -20.55 -0.72 -24.61
C THR A 105 -21.42 0.06 -23.65
N ILE A 106 -21.05 0.04 -22.38
CA ILE A 106 -21.65 0.83 -21.32
C ILE A 106 -20.54 1.63 -20.66
N THR A 107 -20.73 2.94 -20.55
CA THR A 107 -19.77 3.83 -19.89
C THR A 107 -20.25 4.10 -18.48
N LEU A 108 -19.31 4.13 -17.54
CA LEU A 108 -19.58 4.51 -16.16
C LEU A 108 -20.08 5.96 -16.12
N SER A 109 -21.21 6.18 -15.48
CA SER A 109 -21.74 7.52 -15.26
C SER A 109 -20.91 8.24 -14.21
N SER A 110 -20.52 9.49 -14.48
CA SER A 110 -19.80 10.33 -13.53
C SER A 110 -20.62 10.70 -12.29
N SER A 111 -21.96 10.63 -12.36
CA SER A 111 -22.85 10.97 -11.25
C SER A 111 -23.10 9.83 -10.26
N THR A 112 -22.92 8.58 -10.68
CA THR A 112 -23.27 7.39 -9.88
C THR A 112 -22.10 6.41 -9.72
N GLY A 113 -21.01 6.60 -10.45
CA GLY A 113 -19.82 5.77 -10.38
C GLY A 113 -18.86 6.17 -9.25
N PRO A 114 -17.92 5.28 -8.87
CA PRO A 114 -16.84 5.64 -7.96
C PRO A 114 -15.97 6.78 -8.52
N SER A 115 -15.38 7.58 -7.63
CA SER A 115 -14.38 8.58 -8.04
C SER A 115 -13.17 7.89 -8.67
N MET A 116 -12.69 8.47 -9.77
CA MET A 116 -11.52 8.00 -10.51
C MET A 116 -10.23 8.72 -10.12
N ASP A 117 -10.27 9.61 -9.12
CA ASP A 117 -9.13 10.42 -8.68
C ASP A 117 -7.91 9.57 -8.28
N TRP A 118 -8.07 8.68 -7.30
CA TRP A 118 -6.99 7.79 -6.83
C TRP A 118 -6.63 6.69 -7.84
N PRO A 119 -7.59 6.04 -8.55
CA PRO A 119 -7.29 5.23 -9.71
C PRO A 119 -6.36 5.90 -10.73
N GLU A 120 -6.63 7.14 -11.10
CA GLU A 120 -5.82 7.89 -12.05
C GLU A 120 -4.48 8.34 -11.47
N PHE A 121 -4.45 8.66 -10.17
CA PHE A 121 -3.20 8.87 -9.46
C PHE A 121 -2.28 7.64 -9.54
N HIS A 122 -2.76 6.45 -9.18
CA HIS A 122 -1.97 5.22 -9.24
C HIS A 122 -1.60 4.84 -10.68
N ASN A 123 -2.48 5.10 -11.65
CA ASN A 123 -2.19 4.98 -13.08
C ASN A 123 -0.99 5.87 -13.48
N GLY A 124 -0.99 7.12 -13.02
CA GLY A 124 0.11 8.06 -13.19
C GLY A 124 1.41 7.60 -12.54
N VAL A 125 1.36 7.09 -11.30
CA VAL A 125 2.54 6.54 -10.60
C VAL A 125 3.14 5.38 -11.40
N ALA A 126 2.30 4.45 -11.86
CA ALA A 126 2.73 3.32 -12.65
C ALA A 126 3.40 3.76 -13.96
N PHE A 127 2.87 4.79 -14.61
CA PHE A 127 3.47 5.36 -15.80
C PHE A 127 4.82 6.03 -15.50
N GLY A 128 4.90 6.84 -14.43
CA GLY A 128 6.15 7.48 -14.01
C GLY A 128 7.26 6.49 -13.63
N LEU A 129 6.92 5.39 -12.97
CA LEU A 129 7.84 4.30 -12.64
C LEU A 129 8.34 3.55 -13.88
N ALA A 130 7.52 3.45 -14.92
CA ALA A 130 7.90 2.78 -16.16
C ALA A 130 8.84 3.60 -17.03
N VAL A 131 8.86 4.92 -16.87
CA VAL A 131 9.62 5.85 -17.70
C VAL A 131 11.12 5.73 -17.43
N ARG A 132 11.86 5.53 -18.52
CA ARG A 132 13.31 5.54 -18.57
C ARG A 132 13.77 6.63 -19.53
N PRO A 133 14.66 7.55 -19.12
CA PRO A 133 15.18 8.57 -20.00
C PRO A 133 15.94 7.95 -21.19
N PRO A 134 15.95 8.64 -22.35
CA PRO A 134 16.61 8.15 -23.54
C PRO A 134 18.08 7.81 -23.28
N ARG A 135 18.50 6.64 -23.77
CA ARG A 135 19.89 6.13 -23.67
C ARG A 135 20.38 5.86 -22.23
N GLY A 136 19.47 5.69 -21.27
CA GLY A 136 19.82 5.34 -19.88
C GLY A 136 20.60 6.44 -19.14
N ARG A 137 20.54 7.68 -19.62
CA ARG A 137 21.09 8.83 -18.90
C ARG A 137 20.19 9.21 -17.74
N ARG A 138 20.74 9.81 -16.68
CA ARG A 138 19.91 10.48 -15.68
C ARG A 138 19.18 11.66 -16.33
N PRO A 139 17.93 11.94 -15.94
CA PRO A 139 17.23 13.10 -16.44
C PRO A 139 17.94 14.37 -15.96
N ASP A 140 18.06 15.34 -16.86
CA ASP A 140 18.55 16.68 -16.54
C ASP A 140 17.37 17.66 -16.46
N ARG A 141 17.69 18.90 -16.10
CA ARG A 141 16.72 20.00 -16.03
C ARG A 141 15.94 20.16 -17.33
N GLU A 142 16.62 20.10 -18.47
CA GLU A 142 16.00 20.28 -19.78
C GLU A 142 15.01 19.17 -20.10
N TRP A 143 15.36 17.92 -19.78
CA TRP A 143 14.46 16.79 -19.91
C TRP A 143 13.22 16.98 -19.05
N PHE A 144 13.37 17.36 -17.78
CA PHE A 144 12.24 17.55 -16.87
C PHE A 144 11.30 18.63 -17.40
N VAL A 145 11.83 19.81 -17.70
CA VAL A 145 11.10 20.96 -18.23
C VAL A 145 10.35 20.56 -19.50
N ARG A 146 11.03 19.95 -20.49
CA ARG A 146 10.42 19.52 -21.75
C ARG A 146 9.28 18.53 -21.57
N ASN A 147 9.41 17.59 -20.65
CA ASN A 147 8.43 16.52 -20.46
C ASN A 147 7.30 16.89 -19.49
N MET A 148 7.54 17.79 -18.54
CA MET A 148 6.55 18.24 -17.54
C MET A 148 5.75 19.48 -17.95
N HIS A 149 6.13 20.13 -19.05
CA HIS A 149 5.33 21.15 -19.75
C HIS A 149 4.10 20.60 -20.47
N TRP A 150 3.77 19.31 -20.30
CA TRP A 150 2.46 18.78 -20.65
C TRP A 150 1.38 19.72 -20.10
N LYS A 151 0.58 20.25 -21.03
CA LYS A 151 -0.40 21.35 -20.91
C LYS A 151 -0.93 21.46 -19.48
N ARG A 152 -0.97 22.69 -18.93
CA ARG A 152 -1.81 23.04 -17.76
C ARG A 152 -3.18 22.39 -17.97
N ALA A 153 -3.36 21.20 -17.41
CA ALA A 153 -4.43 20.33 -17.85
C ALA A 153 -5.73 20.93 -17.32
N SER A 154 -6.82 20.70 -18.02
CA SER A 154 -8.16 20.83 -17.43
C SER A 154 -8.19 20.13 -16.06
N ASP A 155 -8.98 20.64 -15.13
CA ASP A 155 -9.07 20.13 -13.74
C ASP A 155 -9.18 18.59 -13.67
N ASP A 156 -9.81 17.94 -14.66
CA ASP A 156 -9.96 16.49 -14.81
C ASP A 156 -8.67 15.65 -14.81
N SER A 157 -7.48 16.24 -15.02
CA SER A 157 -6.21 15.48 -15.13
C SER A 157 -5.22 15.72 -13.96
N CYS A 158 -5.64 16.41 -12.90
CA CYS A 158 -4.73 16.80 -11.82
C CYS A 158 -4.16 15.60 -11.02
N PHE A 159 -4.98 14.61 -10.67
CA PHE A 159 -4.53 13.42 -9.94
C PHE A 159 -3.57 12.56 -10.76
N ARG A 160 -3.84 12.39 -12.06
CA ARG A 160 -2.96 11.65 -12.97
C ARG A 160 -1.57 12.29 -13.08
N ARG A 161 -1.52 13.63 -13.19
CA ARG A 161 -0.27 14.39 -13.19
C ARG A 161 0.48 14.25 -11.87
N ALA A 162 -0.23 14.37 -10.74
CA ALA A 162 0.35 14.16 -9.42
C ALA A 162 0.92 12.74 -9.26
N GLY A 163 0.22 11.74 -9.79
CA GLY A 163 0.70 10.36 -9.85
C GLY A 163 2.00 10.22 -10.62
N LEU A 164 2.06 10.78 -11.84
CA LEU A 164 3.29 10.80 -12.64
C LEU A 164 4.45 11.44 -11.87
N LEU A 165 4.19 12.59 -11.24
CA LEU A 165 5.16 13.29 -10.41
C LEU A 165 5.69 12.37 -9.30
N MET A 166 4.81 11.74 -8.51
CA MET A 166 5.22 10.76 -7.51
C MET A 166 6.08 9.63 -8.09
N GLY A 167 5.68 9.06 -9.23
CA GLY A 167 6.44 7.99 -9.89
C GLY A 167 7.86 8.41 -10.28
N LEU A 168 8.03 9.62 -10.83
CA LEU A 168 9.37 10.19 -11.12
C LEU A 168 10.17 10.42 -9.83
N GLY A 169 9.52 10.84 -8.75
CA GLY A 169 10.13 11.02 -7.44
C GLY A 169 10.64 9.72 -6.82
N LEU A 170 9.86 8.63 -6.92
CA LEU A 170 10.26 7.29 -6.49
C LEU A 170 11.40 6.70 -7.33
N HIS A 171 11.50 7.09 -8.61
CA HIS A 171 12.64 6.73 -9.48
C HIS A 171 13.94 7.45 -9.05
N GLY A 172 13.82 8.59 -8.34
CA GLY A 172 14.96 9.39 -7.95
C GLY A 172 15.25 10.56 -8.90
N TYR A 173 14.26 11.01 -9.66
CA TYR A 173 14.41 12.06 -10.67
C TYR A 173 14.09 13.47 -10.17
N MET A 174 13.74 13.63 -8.89
CA MET A 174 13.47 14.92 -8.25
C MET A 174 14.64 15.41 -7.40
N THR A 175 15.84 15.37 -7.97
CA THR A 175 17.02 15.96 -7.33
C THR A 175 16.99 17.48 -7.46
N PRO A 176 17.70 18.24 -6.60
CA PRO A 176 17.58 19.70 -6.54
C PRO A 176 18.03 20.43 -7.82
N ASP A 177 18.85 19.78 -8.65
CA ASP A 177 19.30 20.24 -9.95
C ASP A 177 18.26 20.04 -11.07
N VAL A 178 17.40 19.03 -10.93
CA VAL A 178 16.36 18.68 -11.92
C VAL A 178 15.03 19.35 -11.55
N PHE A 179 14.53 19.09 -10.35
CA PHE A 179 13.25 19.58 -9.82
C PHE A 179 13.50 20.61 -8.71
N ARG A 180 13.47 21.89 -9.08
CA ARG A 180 13.87 23.03 -8.23
C ARG A 180 12.69 23.52 -7.40
N ALA A 181 13.01 24.32 -6.38
CA ALA A 181 12.02 24.94 -5.49
C ALA A 181 10.89 25.67 -6.23
N ASP A 182 11.20 26.35 -7.34
CA ASP A 182 10.19 27.06 -8.13
C ASP A 182 9.16 26.09 -8.74
N ASP A 183 9.60 24.88 -9.14
CA ASP A 183 8.69 23.86 -9.67
C ASP A 183 7.82 23.27 -8.56
N TRP A 184 8.36 23.10 -7.34
CA TRP A 184 7.60 22.64 -6.18
C TRP A 184 6.44 23.59 -5.91
N LEU A 185 6.72 24.89 -5.91
CA LEU A 185 5.73 25.95 -5.67
C LEU A 185 4.65 25.98 -6.76
N VAL A 186 5.01 25.72 -8.02
CA VAL A 186 4.04 25.61 -9.11
C VAL A 186 3.10 24.44 -8.89
N GLU A 187 3.62 23.24 -8.59
CA GLU A 187 2.78 22.05 -8.39
C GLU A 187 1.91 22.14 -7.12
N ILE A 188 2.46 22.67 -6.03
CA ILE A 188 1.72 22.90 -4.78
C ILE A 188 0.67 24.00 -4.95
N GLY A 189 1.01 25.06 -5.70
CA GLY A 189 0.12 26.18 -6.01
C GLY A 189 -1.11 25.79 -6.83
N MET A 190 -1.13 24.60 -7.44
CA MET A 190 -2.34 24.06 -8.09
C MET A 190 -3.44 23.69 -7.07
N GLY A 191 -3.14 23.64 -5.77
CA GLY A 191 -4.15 23.54 -4.70
C GLY A 191 -4.75 22.14 -4.49
N ASN A 192 -4.43 21.15 -5.32
CA ASN A 192 -4.86 19.76 -5.10
C ASN A 192 -3.94 19.04 -4.09
N CYS A 193 -4.53 18.37 -3.10
CA CYS A 193 -3.84 17.57 -2.12
C CYS A 193 -2.98 16.44 -2.73
N ALA A 194 -3.40 15.86 -3.86
CA ALA A 194 -2.62 14.84 -4.55
C ALA A 194 -1.27 15.37 -5.04
N SER A 195 -1.25 16.59 -5.62
CA SER A 195 -0.02 17.24 -6.07
C SER A 195 0.92 17.50 -4.89
N ILE A 196 0.39 17.98 -3.77
CA ILE A 196 1.18 18.23 -2.56
C ILE A 196 1.78 16.92 -2.04
N CYS A 197 0.98 15.86 -1.92
CA CYS A 197 1.43 14.54 -1.48
C CYS A 197 2.54 13.99 -2.40
N ALA A 198 2.35 14.11 -3.72
CA ALA A 198 3.32 13.70 -4.73
C ALA A 198 4.65 14.43 -4.63
N VAL A 199 4.61 15.76 -4.45
CA VAL A 199 5.83 16.57 -4.28
C VAL A 199 6.54 16.18 -2.98
N LEU A 200 5.83 16.08 -1.85
CA LEU A 200 6.43 15.78 -0.54
C LEU A 200 7.17 14.44 -0.57
N LEU A 201 6.47 13.36 -0.93
CA LEU A 201 7.06 12.02 -0.96
C LEU A 201 8.06 11.86 -2.10
N GLY A 202 7.80 12.45 -3.28
CA GLY A 202 8.69 12.35 -4.43
C GLY A 202 10.04 13.03 -4.19
N VAL A 203 10.02 14.25 -3.64
CA VAL A 203 11.24 14.96 -3.22
C VAL A 203 11.93 14.21 -2.09
N GLY A 204 11.19 13.72 -1.09
CA GLY A 204 11.77 12.92 0.00
C GLY A 204 12.46 11.65 -0.49
N ALA A 205 11.83 10.90 -1.39
CA ALA A 205 12.35 9.66 -1.96
C ALA A 205 13.55 9.89 -2.90
N SER A 206 13.54 10.96 -3.69
CA SER A 206 14.69 11.31 -4.54
C SER A 206 15.92 11.78 -3.78
N ASN A 207 15.74 12.22 -2.53
CA ASN A 207 16.78 12.86 -1.73
C ASN A 207 17.03 12.15 -0.39
N ILE A 208 16.83 10.82 -0.35
CA ILE A 208 17.00 10.00 0.85
C ILE A 208 18.36 10.26 1.51
N GLY A 209 18.35 10.58 2.81
CA GLY A 209 19.54 10.82 3.62
C GLY A 209 20.29 12.13 3.33
N SER A 210 19.84 12.95 2.36
CA SER A 210 20.51 14.20 1.98
C SER A 210 20.43 15.29 3.07
N ARG A 211 19.34 15.29 3.85
CA ARG A 211 18.96 16.38 4.77
C ARG A 211 18.96 17.77 4.10
N ASP A 212 18.55 17.85 2.83
CA ASP A 212 18.41 19.15 2.16
C ASP A 212 17.47 20.08 2.94
N LEU A 213 17.99 21.24 3.34
CA LEU A 213 17.26 22.20 4.16
C LEU A 213 16.01 22.73 3.47
N LYS A 214 16.02 22.87 2.14
CA LYS A 214 14.85 23.34 1.39
C LYS A 214 13.75 22.28 1.38
N ALA A 215 14.10 21.04 1.08
CA ALA A 215 13.18 19.90 1.14
C ALA A 215 12.61 19.69 2.55
N CYS A 216 13.44 19.75 3.60
CA CYS A 216 12.95 19.62 4.99
C CYS A 216 11.98 20.75 5.35
N ARG A 217 12.30 22.01 5.02
CA ARG A 217 11.40 23.16 5.26
C ARG A 217 10.05 23.01 4.56
N LEU A 218 10.06 22.51 3.32
CA LEU A 218 8.84 22.19 2.60
C LEU A 218 7.98 21.17 3.38
N CYS A 219 8.58 20.09 3.88
CA CYS A 219 7.85 19.07 4.63
C CYS A 219 7.30 19.58 5.96
N TYR A 220 8.07 20.40 6.69
CA TYR A 220 7.63 21.03 7.93
C TYR A 220 6.45 21.99 7.72
N LEU A 221 6.43 22.74 6.61
CA LEU A 221 5.30 23.62 6.26
C LEU A 221 3.99 22.85 6.12
N HIS A 222 4.03 21.64 5.56
CA HIS A 222 2.86 20.79 5.36
C HIS A 222 2.63 19.79 6.51
N THR A 223 3.44 19.86 7.57
CA THR A 223 3.32 19.02 8.78
C THR A 223 3.31 19.89 10.04
N PRO A 224 2.25 20.70 10.27
CA PRO A 224 2.22 21.68 11.36
C PRO A 224 2.38 21.06 12.75
N ALA A 225 1.93 19.81 12.95
CA ALA A 225 2.10 19.07 14.20
C ALA A 225 3.57 18.82 14.57
N LEU A 226 4.46 18.63 13.57
CA LEU A 226 5.91 18.53 13.79
C LEU A 226 6.58 19.90 13.96
N SER A 227 5.98 20.95 13.40
CA SER A 227 6.47 22.33 13.49
C SER A 227 6.07 23.03 14.80
N GLY A 228 5.30 22.36 15.67
CA GLY A 228 4.81 22.92 16.93
C GLY A 228 3.61 23.86 16.79
N GLN A 229 3.01 23.94 15.60
CA GLN A 229 1.83 24.77 15.32
C GLN A 229 0.55 23.94 15.43
N VAL A 230 0.29 23.41 16.63
CA VAL A 230 -0.85 22.51 16.91
C VAL A 230 -2.20 23.19 16.64
N ASP A 231 -2.29 24.51 16.80
CA ASP A 231 -3.53 25.28 16.55
C ASP A 231 -3.95 25.32 15.06
N GLN A 232 -3.05 24.93 14.14
CA GLN A 232 -3.33 24.84 12.70
C GLN A 232 -3.63 23.41 12.23
N SER A 233 -3.65 22.40 13.12
CA SER A 233 -4.08 21.04 12.75
C SER A 233 -5.61 20.99 12.64
N THR A 234 -6.17 21.68 11.65
CA THR A 234 -7.58 21.51 11.28
C THR A 234 -7.81 20.07 10.87
N GLY A 235 -8.68 19.36 11.60
CA GLY A 235 -8.91 17.91 11.52
C GLY A 235 -9.52 17.40 10.21
N SER A 236 -9.28 18.05 9.07
CA SER A 236 -9.73 17.54 7.78
C SER A 236 -8.93 16.30 7.37
N SER A 237 -9.61 15.38 6.69
CA SER A 237 -9.01 14.19 6.08
C SER A 237 -7.87 14.54 5.12
N THR A 238 -8.08 15.55 4.29
CA THR A 238 -7.10 16.07 3.33
C THR A 238 -5.82 16.55 4.00
N GLN A 239 -5.95 17.29 5.11
CA GLN A 239 -4.78 17.74 5.85
C GLN A 239 -4.03 16.59 6.52
N THR A 240 -4.75 15.63 7.10
CA THR A 240 -4.12 14.45 7.72
C THR A 240 -3.32 13.65 6.70
N LEU A 241 -3.83 13.50 5.47
CA LEU A 241 -3.13 12.85 4.37
C LEU A 241 -1.82 13.57 4.00
N MET A 242 -1.85 14.90 3.89
CA MET A 242 -0.63 15.69 3.62
C MET A 242 0.39 15.56 4.75
N GLN A 243 -0.07 15.55 6.01
CA GLN A 243 0.80 15.33 7.17
C GLN A 243 1.45 13.95 7.15
N CYS A 244 0.70 12.89 6.80
CA CYS A 244 1.27 11.54 6.64
C CYS A 244 2.42 11.55 5.63
N CYS A 245 2.19 12.16 4.47
CA CYS A 245 3.20 12.26 3.40
C CYS A 245 4.43 13.07 3.85
N GLY A 246 4.22 14.21 4.53
CA GLY A 246 5.28 15.05 5.05
C GLY A 246 6.13 14.37 6.13
N VAL A 247 5.51 13.62 7.04
CA VAL A 247 6.20 12.82 8.07
C VAL A 247 7.10 11.77 7.43
N VAL A 248 6.57 10.98 6.49
CA VAL A 248 7.37 9.95 5.79
C VAL A 248 8.50 10.58 4.99
N ALA A 249 8.23 11.68 4.28
CA ALA A 249 9.25 12.42 3.55
C ALA A 249 10.38 12.94 4.45
N LEU A 250 10.06 13.47 5.65
CA LEU A 250 11.07 13.84 6.64
C LEU A 250 11.88 12.64 7.11
N GLY A 251 11.25 11.49 7.36
CA GLY A 251 11.93 10.24 7.69
C GLY A 251 12.93 9.80 6.61
N LEU A 252 12.52 9.90 5.33
CA LEU A 252 13.38 9.60 4.18
C LEU A 252 14.56 10.58 4.07
N LEU A 253 14.33 11.88 4.19
CA LEU A 253 15.38 12.91 4.16
C LEU A 253 16.38 12.76 5.31
N HIS A 254 15.90 12.33 6.48
CA HIS A 254 16.70 12.07 7.68
C HIS A 254 17.15 10.61 7.82
N TYR A 255 17.04 9.80 6.77
CA TYR A 255 17.43 8.39 6.79
C TYR A 255 18.86 8.22 7.34
N LYS A 256 19.03 7.37 8.36
CA LYS A 256 20.30 7.09 9.06
C LYS A 256 20.98 8.30 9.70
N SER A 257 20.26 9.41 9.92
CA SER A 257 20.85 10.63 10.49
C SER A 257 21.00 10.61 12.01
N ALA A 258 20.27 9.73 12.72
CA ALA A 258 20.18 9.73 14.18
C ALA A 258 19.83 11.12 14.77
N HIS A 259 18.96 11.86 14.08
CA HIS A 259 18.58 13.22 14.47
C HIS A 259 17.64 13.18 15.69
N VAL A 260 18.22 13.36 16.89
CA VAL A 260 17.52 13.25 18.18
C VAL A 260 16.27 14.13 18.24
N THR A 261 16.35 15.41 17.87
CA THR A 261 15.21 16.33 17.94
C THR A 261 14.04 15.88 17.07
N LEU A 262 14.31 15.32 15.88
CA LEU A 262 13.24 14.82 15.01
C LEU A 262 12.59 13.60 15.66
N ALA A 263 13.39 12.66 16.15
CA ALA A 263 12.89 11.48 16.84
C ALA A 263 12.06 11.81 18.09
N THR A 264 12.53 12.75 18.92
CA THR A 264 11.76 13.21 20.09
C THR A 264 10.42 13.82 19.67
N THR A 265 10.39 14.65 18.62
CA THR A 265 9.13 15.22 18.13
C THR A 265 8.20 14.15 17.55
N LEU A 266 8.74 13.16 16.83
CA LEU A 266 7.95 12.03 16.29
C LEU A 266 7.32 11.20 17.40
N LEU A 267 8.09 10.84 18.44
CA LEU A 267 7.56 10.10 19.61
C LEU A 267 6.52 10.90 20.38
N LYS A 268 6.77 12.21 20.59
CA LYS A 268 5.78 13.08 21.20
C LYS A 268 4.46 13.08 20.42
N ASN A 269 4.52 13.21 19.10
CA ASN A 269 3.34 13.16 18.24
C ASN A 269 2.66 11.78 18.25
N LEU A 270 3.44 10.71 18.41
CA LEU A 270 2.93 9.36 18.52
C LEU A 270 2.11 9.15 19.81
N ARG A 271 2.57 9.74 20.91
CA ARG A 271 1.87 9.73 22.21
C ARG A 271 0.60 10.59 22.19
N ASP A 272 0.68 11.75 21.56
CA ASP A 272 -0.42 12.71 21.47
C ASP A 272 -1.34 12.45 20.25
N LEU A 273 -1.31 11.23 19.69
CA LEU A 273 -1.97 10.89 18.43
C LEU A 273 -3.48 11.17 18.44
N SER A 274 -4.16 10.93 19.57
CA SER A 274 -5.58 11.23 19.76
C SER A 274 -5.89 12.73 19.72
N SER A 275 -4.98 13.55 20.23
CA SER A 275 -5.13 15.01 20.28
C SER A 275 -4.87 15.65 18.92
N ILE A 276 -3.91 15.14 18.15
CA ILE A 276 -3.45 15.76 16.89
C ILE A 276 -4.43 15.52 15.74
N THR A 277 -5.01 14.33 15.65
CA THR A 277 -5.90 13.97 14.53
C THR A 277 -7.34 14.46 14.72
N GLY A 278 -7.62 15.15 15.84
CA GLY A 278 -8.97 15.54 16.25
C GLY A 278 -9.80 14.35 16.73
N GLY A 279 -10.61 14.57 17.77
CA GLY A 279 -11.58 13.59 18.26
C GLY A 279 -12.86 13.49 17.42
N SER A 280 -12.93 14.15 16.27
CA SER A 280 -14.13 14.13 15.42
C SER A 280 -14.13 12.89 14.53
N ASN A 281 -15.28 12.21 14.48
CA ASN A 281 -15.58 11.11 13.56
C ASN A 281 -15.53 11.51 12.06
N GLU A 282 -15.11 12.73 11.75
CA GLU A 282 -15.00 13.30 10.40
C GLU A 282 -13.67 12.98 9.72
N CYS A 283 -12.60 12.75 10.49
CA CYS A 283 -11.37 12.18 9.94
C CYS A 283 -11.68 10.70 9.71
N GLY A 284 -11.96 10.33 8.45
CA GLY A 284 -12.37 8.99 8.06
C GLY A 284 -11.54 7.93 8.81
N VAL A 285 -12.23 6.92 9.34
CA VAL A 285 -11.77 5.91 10.32
C VAL A 285 -10.35 5.34 10.07
N GLY A 286 -9.80 5.44 8.86
CA GLY A 286 -8.45 5.00 8.49
C GLY A 286 -7.30 6.01 8.56
N LEU A 287 -7.52 7.33 8.65
CA LEU A 287 -6.43 8.31 8.51
C LEU A 287 -5.60 8.52 9.78
N ARG A 288 -6.21 8.36 10.97
CA ARG A 288 -5.47 8.39 12.24
C ARG A 288 -4.47 7.24 12.37
N PRO A 289 -4.85 5.97 12.12
CA PRO A 289 -3.89 4.88 12.04
C PRO A 289 -2.80 5.12 10.99
N ALA A 290 -3.14 5.70 9.83
CA ALA A 290 -2.15 6.02 8.78
C ALA A 290 -1.11 7.05 9.25
N TYR A 291 -1.53 8.09 9.98
CA TYR A 291 -0.61 9.07 10.56
C TYR A 291 0.29 8.44 11.62
N GLY A 292 -0.27 7.61 12.52
CA GLY A 292 0.51 6.86 13.49
C GLY A 292 1.58 5.99 12.82
N VAL A 293 1.21 5.18 11.82
CA VAL A 293 2.16 4.33 11.09
C VAL A 293 3.23 5.18 10.38
N SER A 294 2.84 6.31 9.81
CA SER A 294 3.78 7.26 9.20
C SER A 294 4.84 7.74 10.20
N LEU A 295 4.44 8.10 11.43
CA LEU A 295 5.35 8.50 12.51
C LEU A 295 6.31 7.36 12.90
N GLY A 296 5.79 6.15 13.09
CA GLY A 296 6.60 4.97 13.43
C GLY A 296 7.63 4.61 12.36
N VAL A 297 7.22 4.62 11.09
CA VAL A 297 8.11 4.38 9.95
C VAL A 297 9.15 5.49 9.83
N ALA A 298 8.76 6.76 9.94
CA ALA A 298 9.71 7.88 9.87
C ALA A 298 10.74 7.84 11.00
N PHE A 299 10.33 7.46 12.20
CA PHE A 299 11.23 7.26 13.34
C PHE A 299 12.25 6.15 13.06
N ALA A 300 11.77 5.00 12.58
CA ALA A 300 12.63 3.88 12.21
C ALA A 300 13.62 4.24 11.08
N LEU A 301 13.17 4.97 10.06
CA LEU A 301 14.04 5.45 8.97
C LEU A 301 15.15 6.36 9.49
N ALA A 302 14.83 7.30 10.40
CA ALA A 302 15.80 8.24 10.96
C ALA A 302 16.94 7.54 11.74
N TYR A 303 16.62 6.41 12.38
CA TYR A 303 17.54 5.61 13.19
C TYR A 303 17.97 4.28 12.55
N ALA A 304 17.66 4.06 11.27
CA ALA A 304 18.06 2.85 10.56
C ALA A 304 19.58 2.63 10.68
N ASP A 305 19.99 1.42 11.07
CA ASP A 305 21.40 1.04 11.31
C ASP A 305 22.18 1.94 12.30
N LYS A 306 21.48 2.69 13.15
CA LYS A 306 22.08 3.52 14.21
C LYS A 306 21.70 2.99 15.58
N PRO A 307 22.56 3.17 16.61
CA PRO A 307 22.19 2.86 17.98
C PRO A 307 21.11 3.85 18.45
N LEU A 308 20.06 3.32 19.07
CA LEU A 308 19.00 4.13 19.66
C LEU A 308 19.39 4.51 21.09
N PRO A 309 19.29 5.80 21.49
CA PRO A 309 19.42 6.20 22.88
C PRO A 309 18.36 5.52 23.76
N ARG A 310 18.77 4.99 24.91
CA ARG A 310 17.88 4.25 25.83
C ARG A 310 16.60 5.01 26.19
N ASN A 311 16.71 6.32 26.43
CA ASN A 311 15.55 7.15 26.76
C ASN A 311 14.50 7.19 25.64
N LEU A 312 14.92 7.16 24.37
CA LEU A 312 14.00 7.11 23.23
C LEU A 312 13.43 5.70 23.02
N GLU A 313 14.22 4.67 23.33
CA GLU A 313 13.78 3.28 23.30
C GLU A 313 12.71 3.02 24.36
N ASP A 314 12.95 3.43 25.60
CA ASP A 314 12.00 3.31 26.71
C ASP A 314 10.68 4.04 26.39
N GLU A 315 10.77 5.23 25.79
CA GLU A 315 9.58 5.99 25.37
C GLU A 315 8.83 5.31 24.22
N LEU A 316 9.53 4.70 23.26
CA LEU A 316 8.90 3.92 22.19
C LEU A 316 8.23 2.65 22.73
N VAL A 317 8.89 1.96 23.66
CA VAL A 317 8.33 0.78 24.35
C VAL A 317 7.06 1.16 25.12
N ALA A 318 7.05 2.29 25.83
CA ALA A 318 5.85 2.78 26.51
C ALA A 318 4.67 3.03 25.55
N CYS A 319 4.93 3.40 24.29
CA CYS A 319 3.89 3.57 23.27
C CYS A 319 3.24 2.23 22.84
N THR A 320 3.84 1.08 23.17
CA THR A 320 3.27 -0.24 22.84
C THR A 320 2.08 -0.64 23.71
N ASP A 321 1.96 -0.03 24.89
CA ASP A 321 0.88 -0.30 25.84
C ASP A 321 -0.40 0.49 25.54
N ASP A 322 -0.29 1.62 24.83
CA ASP A 322 -1.44 2.42 24.43
C ASP A 322 -2.15 1.84 23.20
N ILE A 323 -3.48 1.86 23.23
CA ILE A 323 -4.31 1.20 22.21
C ILE A 323 -4.08 1.80 20.82
N ASP A 324 -3.88 3.11 20.72
CA ASP A 324 -3.84 3.80 19.45
C ASP A 324 -2.40 3.98 18.92
N SER A 325 -1.40 4.07 19.80
CA SER A 325 0.02 4.09 19.40
C SER A 325 0.69 2.71 19.33
N SER A 326 0.04 1.64 19.76
CA SER A 326 0.64 0.29 19.78
C SER A 326 1.10 -0.20 18.42
N VAL A 327 0.22 -0.18 17.40
CA VAL A 327 0.52 -0.62 16.03
C VAL A 327 1.76 0.08 15.46
N PRO A 328 1.84 1.42 15.43
CA PRO A 328 3.02 2.08 14.89
C PRO A 328 4.28 1.88 15.72
N ALA A 329 4.17 1.75 17.05
CA ALA A 329 5.31 1.42 17.90
C ALA A 329 5.88 0.03 17.59
N PHE A 330 5.03 -0.98 17.40
CA PHE A 330 5.47 -2.31 16.99
C PHE A 330 6.15 -2.32 15.63
N ILE A 331 5.59 -1.60 14.64
CA ILE A 331 6.22 -1.47 13.31
C ILE A 331 7.60 -0.81 13.44
N ALA A 332 7.72 0.26 14.24
CA ALA A 332 8.99 0.93 14.47
C ALA A 332 10.04 0.01 15.12
N LEU A 333 9.67 -0.71 16.19
CA LEU A 333 10.54 -1.68 16.86
C LEU A 333 11.00 -2.80 15.90
N GLY A 334 10.07 -3.34 15.11
CA GLY A 334 10.36 -4.38 14.12
C GLY A 334 11.36 -3.93 13.06
N LEU A 335 11.26 -2.68 12.59
CA LEU A 335 12.20 -2.09 11.64
C LEU A 335 13.56 -1.74 12.26
N LEU A 336 13.59 -1.25 13.50
CA LEU A 336 14.82 -0.84 14.20
C LEU A 336 15.70 -2.03 14.60
N HIS A 337 15.08 -3.12 15.05
CA HIS A 337 15.74 -4.34 15.51
C HIS A 337 15.68 -5.48 14.49
N TYR A 338 15.39 -5.16 13.23
CA TYR A 338 15.35 -6.12 12.12
C TYR A 338 16.61 -6.98 12.08
N GLY A 339 16.45 -8.31 12.18
CA GLY A 339 17.53 -9.29 12.14
C GLY A 339 18.56 -9.21 13.28
N ARG A 340 18.30 -8.45 14.34
CA ARG A 340 19.24 -8.30 15.48
C ARG A 340 19.08 -9.37 16.55
N GLY A 341 17.91 -10.02 16.65
CA GLY A 341 17.65 -11.05 17.66
C GLY A 341 17.73 -10.56 19.11
N ASP A 342 17.42 -9.28 19.36
CA ASP A 342 17.53 -8.68 20.69
C ASP A 342 16.49 -9.27 21.66
N SER A 343 16.95 -9.96 22.70
CA SER A 343 16.08 -10.64 23.66
C SER A 343 15.20 -9.67 24.46
N CYS A 344 15.67 -8.46 24.76
CA CYS A 344 14.89 -7.49 25.54
C CYS A 344 13.69 -6.98 24.74
N VAL A 345 13.90 -6.69 23.45
CA VAL A 345 12.81 -6.27 22.56
C VAL A 345 11.86 -7.42 22.26
N LEU A 346 12.36 -8.66 22.13
CA LEU A 346 11.52 -9.83 21.97
C LEU A 346 10.60 -10.08 23.18
N GLU A 347 11.03 -9.72 24.40
CA GLU A 347 10.17 -9.76 25.58
C GLU A 347 8.99 -8.78 25.47
N VAL A 348 9.23 -7.57 24.95
CA VAL A 348 8.18 -6.59 24.68
C VAL A 348 7.24 -7.05 23.56
N LEU A 349 7.79 -7.71 22.53
CA LEU A 349 7.06 -8.20 21.35
C LEU A 349 6.38 -9.56 21.58
N GLN A 350 6.29 -10.06 22.81
CA GLN A 350 5.69 -11.37 23.08
C GLN A 350 4.23 -11.44 22.60
N LEU A 351 3.95 -12.50 21.83
CA LEU A 351 2.59 -12.82 21.40
C LEU A 351 1.74 -13.27 22.60
N PRO A 352 0.45 -12.89 22.65
CA PRO A 352 -0.46 -13.32 23.71
C PRO A 352 -0.51 -14.85 23.85
N ARG A 353 -0.21 -15.36 25.05
CA ARG A 353 -0.24 -16.80 25.36
C ARG A 353 -1.51 -17.23 26.06
N THR A 354 -2.32 -16.28 26.53
CA THR A 354 -3.57 -16.54 27.26
C THR A 354 -4.76 -15.86 26.59
N ARG A 355 -5.93 -16.47 26.73
CA ARG A 355 -7.20 -15.91 26.24
C ARG A 355 -7.48 -14.50 26.78
N HIS A 356 -7.12 -14.25 28.04
CA HIS A 356 -7.28 -12.94 28.66
C HIS A 356 -6.45 -11.85 27.98
N GLN A 357 -5.21 -12.17 27.59
CA GLN A 357 -4.34 -11.24 26.86
C GLN A 357 -4.84 -10.97 25.44
N LEU A 358 -5.44 -11.98 24.79
CA LEU A 358 -6.04 -11.82 23.45
C LEU A 358 -7.20 -10.84 23.47
N CYS A 359 -8.12 -10.96 24.42
CA CYS A 359 -9.29 -10.08 24.51
C CYS A 359 -8.94 -8.60 24.79
N ARG A 360 -7.71 -8.30 25.22
CA ARG A 360 -7.26 -6.94 25.51
C ARG A 360 -6.68 -6.20 24.30
N ARG A 361 -6.31 -6.88 23.21
CA ARG A 361 -5.67 -6.28 22.04
C ARG A 361 -6.57 -6.37 20.80
N ARG A 362 -6.58 -5.31 19.98
CA ARG A 362 -7.28 -5.32 18.69
C ARG A 362 -6.59 -6.28 17.71
N PRO A 363 -7.32 -6.93 16.78
CA PRO A 363 -6.73 -7.84 15.80
C PRO A 363 -5.57 -7.23 14.98
N ASN A 364 -5.69 -5.96 14.58
CA ASN A 364 -4.63 -5.24 13.85
C ASN A 364 -3.34 -5.09 14.68
N CYS A 365 -3.46 -4.92 16.00
CA CYS A 365 -2.30 -4.89 16.90
C CYS A 365 -1.63 -6.27 16.96
N LEU A 366 -2.41 -7.35 17.02
CA LEU A 366 -1.87 -8.72 17.01
C LEU A 366 -1.09 -9.02 15.72
N PHE A 367 -1.61 -8.56 14.58
CA PHE A 367 -0.91 -8.62 13.31
C PHE A 367 0.42 -7.85 13.35
N ALA A 368 0.40 -6.59 13.81
CA ALA A 368 1.60 -5.76 13.87
C ALA A 368 2.69 -6.33 14.79
N VAL A 369 2.31 -6.86 15.97
CA VAL A 369 3.24 -7.54 16.89
C VAL A 369 3.83 -8.78 16.25
N ALA A 370 3.00 -9.60 15.58
CA ALA A 370 3.46 -10.82 14.92
C ALA A 370 4.46 -10.54 13.79
N VAL A 371 4.20 -9.48 12.99
CA VAL A 371 5.15 -8.98 11.98
C VAL A 371 6.46 -8.58 12.64
N ALA A 372 6.40 -7.69 13.64
CA ALA A 372 7.59 -7.17 14.31
C ALA A 372 8.42 -8.27 14.98
N HIS A 373 7.77 -9.18 15.71
CA HIS A 373 8.44 -10.30 16.37
C HIS A 373 9.19 -11.19 15.36
N THR A 374 8.53 -11.55 14.26
CA THR A 374 9.13 -12.39 13.20
C THR A 374 10.27 -11.66 12.48
N MET A 375 10.17 -10.34 12.31
CA MET A 375 11.24 -9.52 11.73
C MET A 375 12.48 -9.43 12.64
N VAL A 376 12.29 -9.34 13.96
CA VAL A 376 13.40 -9.26 14.92
C VAL A 376 14.07 -10.62 15.11
N GLN A 377 13.27 -11.69 15.21
CA GLN A 377 13.77 -13.06 15.41
C GLN A 377 14.33 -13.69 14.12
N GLY A 378 13.77 -13.35 12.95
CA GLY A 378 14.10 -13.97 11.66
C GLY A 378 13.38 -15.29 11.39
N GLU A 379 12.64 -15.83 12.36
CA GLU A 379 11.90 -17.08 12.27
C GLU A 379 10.45 -16.91 12.74
N VAL A 380 9.57 -17.79 12.28
CA VAL A 380 8.16 -17.79 12.72
C VAL A 380 8.08 -18.32 14.15
N PRO A 381 7.52 -17.56 15.11
CA PRO A 381 7.38 -18.01 16.48
C PRO A 381 6.39 -19.16 16.60
N ASP A 382 6.55 -19.94 17.67
CA ASP A 382 5.56 -20.96 18.04
C ASP A 382 4.24 -20.29 18.40
N LEU A 383 3.27 -20.42 17.50
CA LEU A 383 1.92 -19.94 17.72
C LEU A 383 1.25 -20.77 18.84
N PRO A 384 0.56 -20.13 19.80
CA PRO A 384 -0.09 -20.83 20.89
C PRO A 384 -0.98 -21.99 20.44
N SER A 385 -0.96 -23.10 21.18
CA SER A 385 -1.68 -24.34 20.83
C SER A 385 -3.20 -24.19 20.64
N PHE A 386 -3.82 -23.19 21.30
CA PHE A 386 -5.24 -22.91 21.10
C PHE A 386 -5.55 -22.44 19.66
N ILE A 387 -4.63 -21.75 18.98
CA ILE A 387 -4.75 -21.30 17.58
C ILE A 387 -4.85 -22.50 16.64
N GLY A 388 -4.09 -23.57 16.91
CA GLY A 388 -4.13 -24.81 16.14
C GLY A 388 -5.49 -25.50 16.19
N GLY A 389 -6.20 -25.40 17.33
CA GLY A 389 -7.52 -26.00 17.54
C GLY A 389 -8.71 -25.08 17.23
N CYS A 390 -8.54 -23.76 17.14
CA CYS A 390 -9.62 -22.80 16.83
C CYS A 390 -10.29 -23.09 15.48
N ARG A 391 -9.54 -23.66 14.52
CA ARG A 391 -10.05 -24.04 13.18
C ARG A 391 -11.07 -25.18 13.21
N GLU A 392 -10.85 -26.16 14.07
CA GLU A 392 -11.76 -27.30 14.26
C GLU A 392 -12.92 -26.93 15.20
N LYS A 393 -12.66 -26.07 16.19
CA LYS A 393 -13.70 -25.53 17.07
C LYS A 393 -14.68 -24.62 16.33
N TYR A 394 -14.22 -23.75 15.43
CA TYR A 394 -15.13 -22.94 14.58
C TYR A 394 -16.07 -23.82 13.75
N ARG A 395 -15.59 -24.98 13.26
CA ARG A 395 -16.43 -25.98 12.58
C ARG A 395 -17.44 -26.64 13.51
N ALA A 396 -17.10 -26.85 14.79
CA ALA A 396 -17.91 -27.61 15.74
C ALA A 396 -18.92 -26.77 16.53
N THR A 397 -18.63 -25.48 16.81
CA THR A 397 -19.40 -24.64 17.73
C THR A 397 -19.94 -23.38 17.08
N ALA A 398 -20.59 -23.49 15.92
CA ALA A 398 -21.14 -22.39 15.10
C ALA A 398 -22.24 -21.52 15.80
N GLY A 399 -22.02 -21.10 17.04
CA GLY A 399 -22.97 -20.37 17.89
C GLY A 399 -22.36 -19.69 19.12
N GLU A 400 -21.08 -19.92 19.49
CA GLU A 400 -20.47 -19.22 20.64
C GLU A 400 -19.55 -18.07 20.21
N SER A 401 -19.91 -16.84 20.61
CA SER A 401 -19.20 -15.58 20.28
C SER A 401 -17.71 -15.58 20.63
N SER A 402 -17.28 -16.36 21.63
CA SER A 402 -15.87 -16.39 22.03
C SER A 402 -14.98 -17.26 21.12
N SER A 403 -15.56 -18.25 20.43
CA SER A 403 -14.82 -19.06 19.45
C SER A 403 -14.45 -18.27 18.19
N PHE A 404 -15.25 -17.25 17.85
CA PHE A 404 -15.03 -16.35 16.73
C PHE A 404 -13.84 -15.42 16.95
N VAL A 405 -13.76 -14.77 18.11
CA VAL A 405 -12.67 -13.83 18.45
C VAL A 405 -11.30 -14.54 18.47
N GLU A 406 -11.27 -15.78 18.98
CA GLU A 406 -10.05 -16.59 18.99
C GLU A 406 -9.62 -16.99 17.57
N ALA A 407 -10.57 -17.37 16.70
CA ALA A 407 -10.31 -17.71 15.30
C ALA A 407 -9.85 -16.50 14.48
N GLU A 408 -10.44 -15.32 14.70
CA GLU A 408 -10.02 -14.07 14.06
C GLU A 408 -8.60 -13.71 14.49
N ALA A 409 -8.32 -13.67 15.80
CA ALA A 409 -7.00 -13.37 16.32
C ALA A 409 -5.91 -14.33 15.79
N ALA A 410 -6.25 -15.62 15.68
CA ALA A 410 -5.40 -16.63 15.06
C ALA A 410 -5.01 -16.29 13.62
N LEU A 411 -5.97 -15.89 12.80
CA LEU A 411 -5.72 -15.52 11.39
C LEU A 411 -4.83 -14.28 11.27
N PHE A 412 -5.07 -13.24 12.08
CA PHE A 412 -4.25 -12.04 12.07
C PHE A 412 -2.81 -12.30 12.52
N MET A 413 -2.60 -13.11 13.57
CA MET A 413 -1.26 -13.50 14.00
C MET A 413 -0.54 -14.36 12.96
N GLU A 414 -1.23 -15.34 12.37
CA GLU A 414 -0.66 -16.18 11.30
C GLU A 414 -0.28 -15.34 10.08
N ALA A 415 -1.17 -14.45 9.63
CA ALA A 415 -0.90 -13.52 8.53
C ALA A 415 0.28 -12.59 8.84
N GLY A 416 0.36 -12.07 10.07
CA GLY A 416 1.45 -11.20 10.50
C GLY A 416 2.80 -11.92 10.52
N CYS A 417 2.84 -13.15 11.03
CA CYS A 417 4.05 -13.98 10.99
C CYS A 417 4.51 -14.26 9.55
N LEU A 418 3.57 -14.55 8.65
CA LEU A 418 3.90 -14.81 7.24
C LEU A 418 4.43 -13.57 6.53
N LEU A 419 3.84 -12.39 6.78
CA LEU A 419 4.35 -11.13 6.25
C LEU A 419 5.74 -10.82 6.83
N GLY A 420 5.93 -10.97 8.13
CA GLY A 420 7.25 -10.79 8.76
C GLY A 420 8.31 -11.73 8.17
N LEU A 421 7.97 -13.00 7.95
CA LEU A 421 8.86 -13.97 7.30
C LEU A 421 9.19 -13.58 5.87
N ALA A 422 8.20 -13.11 5.11
CA ALA A 422 8.40 -12.63 3.74
C ALA A 422 9.31 -11.39 3.69
N LEU A 423 9.16 -10.45 4.62
CA LEU A 423 10.02 -9.26 4.74
C LEU A 423 11.45 -9.63 5.16
N SER A 424 11.62 -10.61 6.04
CA SER A 424 12.95 -11.12 6.45
C SER A 424 13.69 -11.84 5.31
N ASN A 425 12.97 -12.37 4.33
CA ASN A 425 13.51 -13.14 3.20
C ASN A 425 13.31 -12.45 1.84
N MET A 426 13.12 -11.14 1.83
CA MET A 426 12.88 -10.40 0.59
C MET A 426 14.10 -10.48 -0.33
N GLY A 427 13.92 -11.03 -1.54
CA GLY A 427 14.97 -11.17 -2.54
C GLY A 427 15.99 -12.29 -2.30
N SER A 428 15.72 -13.22 -1.37
CA SER A 428 16.61 -14.36 -1.09
C SER A 428 16.41 -15.58 -2.00
N ASP A 429 15.31 -15.62 -2.77
CA ASP A 429 14.89 -16.76 -3.60
C ASP A 429 14.76 -18.10 -2.83
N ASP A 430 14.53 -18.06 -1.51
CA ASP A 430 14.35 -19.26 -0.68
C ASP A 430 13.01 -19.97 -1.02
N LEU A 431 13.14 -21.13 -1.65
CA LEU A 431 12.00 -21.97 -2.05
C LEU A 431 11.22 -22.52 -0.86
N GLY A 432 11.88 -22.79 0.27
CA GLY A 432 11.22 -23.29 1.48
C GLY A 432 10.31 -22.25 2.11
N VAL A 433 10.78 -21.00 2.19
CA VAL A 433 9.95 -19.86 2.65
C VAL A 433 8.79 -19.61 1.69
N ARG A 434 9.05 -19.63 0.38
CA ARG A 434 8.00 -19.51 -0.65
C ARG A 434 6.91 -20.57 -0.48
N ASP A 435 7.30 -21.84 -0.37
CA ASP A 435 6.36 -22.96 -0.31
C ASP A 435 5.53 -22.91 0.98
N ARG A 436 6.13 -22.49 2.10
CA ARG A 436 5.42 -22.26 3.37
C ARG A 436 4.37 -21.16 3.24
N ILE A 437 4.70 -20.03 2.61
CA ILE A 437 3.77 -18.92 2.37
C ILE A 437 2.65 -19.36 1.42
N LEU A 438 2.98 -20.03 0.31
CA LEU A 438 1.98 -20.52 -0.64
C LEU A 438 1.04 -21.56 -0.02
N ALA A 439 1.55 -22.47 0.80
CA ALA A 439 0.73 -23.44 1.52
C ALA A 439 -0.21 -22.75 2.53
N ALA A 440 0.22 -21.65 3.15
CA ALA A 440 -0.65 -20.86 4.01
C ALA A 440 -1.72 -20.11 3.23
N LEU A 441 -1.35 -19.47 2.11
CA LEU A 441 -2.28 -18.78 1.23
C LEU A 441 -3.34 -19.73 0.66
N GLU A 442 -2.93 -20.92 0.21
CA GLU A 442 -3.87 -21.94 -0.29
C GLU A 442 -4.86 -22.35 0.80
N ARG A 443 -4.40 -22.51 2.05
CA ARG A 443 -5.29 -22.77 3.20
C ARG A 443 -6.27 -21.61 3.43
N MET A 444 -5.83 -20.36 3.30
CA MET A 444 -6.68 -19.16 3.48
C MET A 444 -7.73 -19.02 2.38
N LEU A 445 -7.34 -19.19 1.11
CA LEU A 445 -8.26 -19.18 -0.03
C LEU A 445 -9.31 -20.28 0.06
N ARG A 446 -8.91 -21.45 0.56
CA ARG A 446 -9.85 -22.53 0.87
C ARG A 446 -10.83 -22.16 1.98
N MET A 447 -10.64 -21.14 2.81
CA MET A 447 -11.62 -20.72 3.83
C MET A 447 -12.65 -19.72 3.28
N GLU A 448 -12.24 -18.80 2.40
CA GLU A 448 -13.14 -17.81 1.78
C GLU A 448 -14.27 -18.46 0.98
N SER A 449 -14.00 -19.60 0.32
CA SER A 449 -15.02 -20.37 -0.39
C SER A 449 -16.16 -20.88 0.51
N TRP A 450 -16.02 -20.84 1.85
CA TRP A 450 -17.02 -21.32 2.81
C TRP A 450 -17.96 -20.22 3.29
N GLN A 451 -17.49 -18.98 3.44
CA GLN A 451 -18.37 -17.84 3.79
C GLN A 451 -19.39 -17.57 2.68
N VAL A 452 -19.00 -17.74 1.41
CA VAL A 452 -19.91 -17.61 0.26
C VAL A 452 -21.03 -18.66 0.28
N VAL A 453 -20.74 -19.89 0.69
CA VAL A 453 -21.75 -20.97 0.80
C VAL A 453 -22.71 -20.72 1.97
N ALA A 454 -22.22 -20.19 3.10
CA ALA A 454 -23.05 -19.83 4.25
C ALA A 454 -23.99 -18.65 3.96
N ILE A 455 -23.51 -17.62 3.24
CA ILE A 455 -24.33 -16.47 2.85
C ILE A 455 -25.40 -16.87 1.82
N GLN A 456 -25.12 -17.81 0.92
CA GLN A 456 -26.11 -18.31 -0.04
C GLN A 456 -27.31 -19.04 0.59
N SER A 457 -27.20 -19.46 1.86
CA SER A 457 -28.31 -20.06 2.60
C SER A 457 -29.31 -19.02 3.16
N ASN A 458 -28.91 -17.74 3.21
CA ASN A 458 -29.78 -16.61 3.55
C ASN A 458 -30.08 -15.80 2.28
N ARG A 459 -31.35 -15.79 1.89
CA ARG A 459 -31.93 -15.22 0.66
C ARG A 459 -31.29 -13.89 0.20
N MET A 460 -30.27 -13.98 -0.63
CA MET A 460 -29.94 -13.02 -1.68
C MET A 460 -29.22 -13.78 -2.79
N SER A 461 -29.90 -13.96 -3.92
CA SER A 461 -29.34 -14.57 -5.12
C SER A 461 -28.33 -13.61 -5.76
N ILE A 462 -27.11 -13.60 -5.23
CA ILE A 462 -25.96 -12.93 -5.85
C ILE A 462 -25.64 -13.71 -7.13
N PRO A 463 -25.70 -13.10 -8.33
CA PRO A 463 -25.27 -13.77 -9.54
C PRO A 463 -23.80 -14.19 -9.39
N ARG A 464 -23.46 -15.41 -9.85
CA ARG A 464 -22.08 -15.91 -9.88
C ARG A 464 -21.26 -15.06 -10.85
N ILE A 465 -20.74 -13.94 -10.36
CA ILE A 465 -19.61 -13.27 -11.00
C ILE A 465 -18.39 -13.97 -10.44
N VAL A 466 -17.89 -14.95 -11.20
CA VAL A 466 -16.55 -15.48 -10.95
C VAL A 466 -15.62 -14.28 -11.16
N PRO A 467 -14.89 -13.80 -10.12
CA PRO A 467 -13.87 -12.78 -10.35
C PRO A 467 -12.93 -13.37 -11.39
N THR A 468 -12.83 -12.73 -12.55
CA THR A 468 -12.03 -13.23 -13.67
C THR A 468 -10.55 -13.42 -13.28
N MET A 469 -10.10 -12.82 -12.17
CA MET A 469 -8.80 -13.13 -11.58
C MET A 469 -8.73 -14.48 -10.86
N VAL A 470 -9.75 -14.96 -10.13
CA VAL A 470 -9.72 -16.28 -9.45
C VAL A 470 -9.68 -17.42 -10.47
N ALA A 471 -10.31 -17.24 -11.63
CA ALA A 471 -10.21 -18.18 -12.76
C ALA A 471 -8.87 -18.07 -13.52
N ARG A 472 -8.14 -16.94 -13.42
CA ARG A 472 -6.84 -16.74 -14.08
C ARG A 472 -5.66 -17.13 -13.19
N SER A 473 -5.69 -16.88 -11.89
CA SER A 473 -4.64 -17.30 -10.94
C SER A 473 -4.62 -18.83 -10.75
N SER A 474 -5.77 -19.50 -10.86
CA SER A 474 -5.84 -20.97 -10.87
C SER A 474 -5.24 -21.61 -12.14
N VAL A 475 -5.01 -20.85 -13.22
CA VAL A 475 -4.30 -21.34 -14.42
C VAL A 475 -2.79 -21.05 -14.35
N ILE A 476 -2.38 -19.98 -13.67
CA ILE A 476 -0.96 -19.60 -13.53
C ILE A 476 -0.23 -20.52 -12.52
N PHE A 477 -0.89 -20.95 -11.44
CA PHE A 477 -0.26 -21.78 -10.39
C PHE A 477 -0.43 -23.30 -10.56
N ARG A 478 -1.10 -23.78 -11.63
CA ARG A 478 -1.41 -25.22 -11.82
C ARG A 478 -0.52 -25.98 -12.80
N LYS A 479 0.56 -25.39 -13.32
CA LYS A 479 1.55 -26.18 -14.08
C LYS A 479 2.72 -26.54 -13.18
N PRO A 480 2.86 -27.81 -12.74
CA PRO A 480 4.16 -28.27 -12.29
C PRO A 480 5.12 -28.12 -13.47
N CYS A 481 6.25 -27.43 -13.25
CA CYS A 481 7.41 -27.56 -14.11
C CYS A 481 7.77 -29.04 -14.15
N ARG A 482 7.39 -29.74 -15.23
CA ARG A 482 8.05 -30.97 -15.60
C ARG A 482 9.39 -30.55 -16.20
N VAL A 483 10.45 -31.08 -15.59
CA VAL A 483 11.84 -31.06 -16.06
C VAL A 483 11.91 -31.45 -17.53
#